data_AF-A0A4R5KSJ7-F1
#
_entry.id   AF-A0A4R5KSJ7-F1
#
_cell.length_a   1.000
_cell.length_b   1.000
_cell.length_c   1.000
_cell.angle_alpha   90.00
_cell.angle_beta   90.00
_cell.angle_gamma   90.00
#
_symmetry.space_group_name_H-M   'P 1'
#
loop_
_entity.id
_entity.type
_entity.pdbx_description
1 polymer ?
#
loop_
_entity_poly.entity_id
_entity_poly.type
_entity_poly.pdbx_seq_one_letter_code
_entity_poly.pdbx_strand_id
1 'polypeptide(L)' 'MKKIHIIGSTGSGKTFISRQMALRFGIRHHDLDNIVWRRDEIGGRLPEEARDLQY' A
#
# COMPACT_ATOMS: atom_id res chain seq x y z
N MET A 1 16.88 0.27 -7.38
CA MET A 1 15.68 -0.51 -7.80
C MET A 1 14.62 0.44 -8.35
N LYS A 2 13.88 0.04 -9.39
CA LYS A 2 12.75 0.83 -9.92
C LYS A 2 11.47 0.47 -9.16
N LYS A 3 10.67 1.48 -8.77
CA LYS A 3 9.37 1.34 -8.11
C LYS A 3 8.31 2.06 -8.95
N ILE A 4 7.07 1.57 -8.92
CA ILE A 4 5.91 2.20 -9.56
C ILE A 4 5.01 2.72 -8.45
N HIS A 5 4.76 4.03 -8.41
CA HIS A 5 3.84 4.65 -7.46
C HIS A 5 2.54 5.00 -8.18
N ILE A 6 1.40 4.60 -7.60
CA ILE A 6 0.07 4.87 -8.15
C ILE A 6 -0.63 5.85 -7.20
N ILE A 7 -0.93 7.05 -7.71
CA ILE A 7 -1.52 8.15 -6.94
C ILE A 7 -2.86 8.58 -7.54
N GLY A 8 -3.74 9.15 -6.72
CA GLY A 8 -5.10 9.54 -7.12
C GLY A 8 -6.06 9.63 -5.94
N SER A 9 -7.27 10.16 -6.17
CA SER A 9 -8.31 10.35 -5.16
C SER A 9 -8.81 9.03 -4.54
N THR A 10 -9.43 9.09 -3.36
CA THR A 10 -10.11 7.94 -2.75
C THR A 10 -11.18 7.38 -3.68
N GLY A 11 -11.26 6.05 -3.81
CA GLY A 11 -12.24 5.39 -4.68
C GLY A 11 -11.90 5.35 -6.18
N SER A 12 -10.79 5.95 -6.63
CA SER A 12 -10.42 5.96 -8.06
C SER A 12 -9.90 4.64 -8.64
N GLY A 13 -9.90 3.55 -7.84
CA GLY A 13 -9.43 2.24 -8.30
C GLY A 13 -7.92 2.00 -8.22
N LYS A 14 -7.17 2.80 -7.44
CA LYS A 14 -5.70 2.65 -7.26
C LYS A 14 -5.29 1.22 -6.88
N THR A 15 -5.90 0.66 -5.84
CA THR A 15 -5.63 -0.71 -5.36
C THR A 15 -5.98 -1.77 -6.41
N PHE A 16 -6.97 -1.50 -7.27
CA PHE A 16 -7.31 -2.40 -8.36
C PHE A 16 -6.22 -2.41 -9.44
N ILE A 17 -5.86 -1.24 -9.98
CA ILE A 17 -4.88 -1.15 -11.07
C ILE A 17 -3.48 -1.59 -10.61
N SER A 18 -3.09 -1.27 -9.37
CA SER A 18 -1.82 -1.69 -8.79
C SER A 18 -1.70 -3.21 -8.68
N ARG A 19 -2.77 -3.90 -8.28
CA ARG A 19 -2.84 -5.37 -8.25
C ARG A 19 -2.77 -5.98 -9.65
N GLN A 20 -3.46 -5.41 -10.63
CA GLN A 20 -3.39 -5.89 -12.01
C GLN A 20 -1.98 -5.72 -12.62
N MET A 21 -1.31 -4.60 -12.34
CA MET A 21 0.08 -4.40 -12.77
C MET A 21 1.04 -5.38 -12.10
N ALA A 22 0.87 -5.63 -10.80
CA ALA A 22 1.67 -6.60 -10.07
C ALA A 22 1.58 -8.01 -10.67
N LEU A 23 0.36 -8.45 -11.00
CA LEU A 23 0.12 -9.74 -11.67
C LEU A 23 0.74 -9.75 -13.08
N ARG A 24 0.53 -8.68 -13.86
CA ARG A 24 1.01 -8.59 -15.25
C ARG A 24 2.54 -8.58 -15.37
N PHE A 25 3.22 -7.92 -14.45
CA PHE A 25 4.68 -7.76 -14.49
C PHE A 25 5.43 -8.68 -13.52
N GLY A 26 4.72 -9.48 -12.72
CA GLY A 26 5.33 -10.35 -11.71
C GLY A 26 6.07 -9.58 -10.61
N ILE A 27 5.61 -8.36 -10.27
CA ILE A 27 6.24 -7.50 -9.25
C ILE A 27 5.46 -7.52 -7.94
N ARG A 28 6.14 -7.26 -6.83
CA ARG A 28 5.49 -7.13 -5.52
C ARG A 28 4.54 -5.93 -5.49
N HIS A 29 3.39 -6.13 -4.87
CA HIS A 29 2.37 -5.12 -4.63
C HIS A 29 2.37 -4.71 -3.16
N HIS A 30 2.42 -3.40 -2.89
CA HIS A 30 2.28 -2.85 -1.55
C HIS A 30 1.17 -1.80 -1.56
N ASP A 31 0.20 -1.93 -0.67
CA ASP A 31 -0.80 -0.89 -0.41
C ASP A 31 -0.35 -0.11 0.83
N LEU A 32 -0.13 1.20 0.66
CA LEU A 32 0.35 2.06 1.75
C LEU A 32 -0.63 2.10 2.92
N ASP A 33 -1.94 1.95 2.66
CA ASP A 33 -2.92 1.96 3.72
C ASP A 33 -2.77 0.76 4.65
N ASN A 34 -2.24 -0.37 4.16
CA ASN A 34 -1.92 -1.54 5.00
C ASN A 34 -0.72 -1.32 5.91
N ILE A 35 0.16 -0.39 5.56
CA ILE A 35 1.44 -0.18 6.23
C ILE A 35 1.35 1.01 7.20
N VAL A 36 0.58 2.04 6.84
CA VAL A 36 0.46 3.28 7.62
C VAL A 36 -0.61 3.16 8.69
N TRP A 37 -1.72 2.45 8.44
CA TRP A 37 -2.87 2.45 9.33
C TRP A 37 -2.99 1.14 10.11
N ARG A 38 -3.28 1.25 11.41
CA ARG A 38 -3.67 0.12 12.25
C ARG A 38 -4.99 -0.45 11.73
N ARG A 39 -5.04 -1.77 11.59
CA ARG A 39 -6.23 -2.53 11.16
C ARG A 39 -7.08 -3.02 12.34
N ASP A 40 -6.79 -2.54 13.55
CA ASP A 40 -7.53 -2.86 14.77
C ASP A 40 -8.70 -1.89 15.01
N GLU A 41 -9.56 -2.21 15.99
CA GLU A 41 -10.78 -1.43 16.30
C GLU A 41 -10.50 0.01 16.75
N ILE A 42 -9.31 0.26 17.28
CA ILE A 42 -8.89 1.58 17.77
C ILE A 42 -8.52 2.48 16.59
N GLY A 43 -8.03 1.88 15.50
CA GLY A 43 -7.56 2.60 14.33
C GLY A 43 -6.33 3.46 14.66
N GLY A 44 -6.05 4.42 13.77
CA GLY A 44 -4.92 5.33 13.91
C GLY A 44 -3.66 4.89 13.17
N ARG A 45 -2.66 5.75 13.17
CA ARG A 45 -1.41 5.54 12.44
C ARG A 45 -0.48 4.60 13.22
N LEU A 46 0.15 3.66 12.51
CA LEU A 46 1.19 2.80 13.08
C LEU A 46 2.41 3.65 13.50
N PRO A 47 3.06 3.32 14.63
CA PRO A 47 4.34 3.91 15.01
C PRO A 47 5.38 3.73 13.88
N GLU A 48 6.29 4.69 13.72
CA GLU A 48 7.22 4.70 12.59
C GLU A 48 8.13 3.47 12.60
N GLU A 49 8.56 3.00 13.77
CA GLU A 49 9.39 1.81 13.91
C GLU A 49 8.65 0.55 13.41
N ALA A 50 7.35 0.46 13.68
CA ALA A 50 6.51 -0.66 13.24
C ALA A 50 6.14 -0.57 11.75
N ARG A 51 5.99 0.64 11.21
CA ARG A 51 5.71 0.92 9.80
C ARG A 51 6.90 0.55 8.91
N ASP A 52 8.10 0.97 9.31
CA ASP A 52 9.30 0.86 8.47
C ASP A 52 9.86 -0.57 8.41
N LEU A 53 9.47 -1.43 9.36
CA LEU A 53 9.71 -2.89 9.28
C LEU A 53 8.90 -3.60 8.19
N GLN A 54 7.80 -2.99 7.70
CA GLN A 54 6.93 -3.58 6.68
C GLN A 54 7.32 -3.19 5.24
N TYR A 55 8.37 -2.38 5.08
CA TYR A 55 8.77 -1.75 3.81
C TYR A 55 10.02 -2.35 3.17
#